data_AF-A0A9K3J486-F1
#
_entry.id   AF-A0A9K3J486-F1
#
_cell.length_a   1.000
_cell.length_b   1.000
_cell.length_c   1.000
_cell.angle_alpha   90.00
_cell.angle_beta   90.00
_cell.angle_gamma   90.00
#
_symmetry.space_group_name_H-M   'P 1'
#
loop_
_entity.id
_entity.type
_entity.pdbx_description
1 polymer ?
#
loop_
_entity_poly.entity_id
_entity_poly.type
_entity_poly.pdbx_seq_one_letter_code
_entity_poly.pdbx_strand_id
1 'polypeptide(L)'
;MLDRSSTCIGLVSIHLLLLYTGILFVPQVLYRTDFFTTVQDYMKKDPINVWVYDRIHKKRRQVTLRVPSETRDKRKTQVSTFVNFIHQKDAYIAMNVILEMLNQGSPIYTVHDNFITTADHSKKLPDTYVNIFCKMDPLSIINEYIYHNVIDYQEK
;
A
#
# COMPACT_ATOMS: atom_id res chain seq x y z
N MET A 1 32.10 8.91 13.77
CA MET A 1 31.46 8.29 14.95
C MET A 1 29.97 8.51 14.78
N LEU A 2 29.29 7.57 14.13
CA LEU A 2 27.86 7.68 13.82
C LEU A 2 27.08 7.47 15.12
N ASP A 3 26.27 8.47 15.47
CA ASP A 3 25.46 8.50 16.67
C ASP A 3 24.43 7.35 16.63
N ARG A 4 24.55 6.43 17.60
CA ARG A 4 23.68 5.26 17.75
C ARG A 4 22.30 5.61 18.33
N SER A 5 22.05 6.88 18.65
CA SER A 5 20.78 7.35 19.20
C SER A 5 19.64 7.40 18.17
N SER A 6 19.93 7.67 16.89
CA SER A 6 18.91 7.77 15.83
C SER A 6 18.34 6.42 15.39
N THR A 7 19.07 5.33 15.59
CA THR A 7 18.61 3.96 15.27
C THR A 7 17.57 3.42 16.25
N CYS A 8 17.59 3.85 17.52
CA CYS A 8 16.67 3.35 18.54
C CYS A 8 15.26 3.96 18.43
N ILE A 9 15.14 5.20 17.95
CA ILE A 9 13.84 5.87 17.77
C ILE A 9 13.06 5.25 16.60
N GLY A 10 13.76 4.87 15.52
CA GLY A 10 13.13 4.19 14.37
C GLY A 10 12.58 2.79 14.69
N LEU A 11 13.29 2.01 15.51
CA LEU A 11 12.85 0.69 15.95
C LEU A 11 11.62 0.75 16.89
N VAL A 12 11.57 1.76 17.77
CA VAL A 12 10.42 2.00 18.64
C VAL A 12 9.18 2.38 17.83
N SER A 13 9.33 3.16 16.76
CA SER A 13 8.21 3.53 15.85
C SER A 13 7.60 2.33 15.12
N ILE A 14 8.43 1.40 14.61
CA ILE A 14 7.95 0.21 13.89
C ILE A 14 7.31 -0.80 14.86
N HIS A 15 7.89 -1.01 16.05
CA HIS A 15 7.28 -1.85 17.08
C HIS A 15 5.97 -1.26 17.61
N LEU A 16 5.88 0.07 17.80
CA LEU A 16 4.60 0.73 18.11
C LEU A 16 3.59 0.54 16.98
N LEU A 17 3.98 0.66 15.71
CA LEU A 17 3.07 0.44 14.59
C LEU A 17 2.51 -0.99 14.56
N LEU A 18 3.36 -2.00 14.80
CA LEU A 18 2.95 -3.41 14.88
C LEU A 18 2.06 -3.71 16.10
N LEU A 19 2.36 -3.11 17.26
CA LEU A 19 1.53 -3.20 18.46
C LEU A 19 0.19 -2.48 18.28
N TYR A 20 0.16 -1.25 17.74
CA TYR A 20 -1.06 -0.46 17.60
C TYR A 20 -1.95 -0.97 16.45
N THR A 21 -1.40 -1.27 15.27
CA THR A 21 -2.23 -1.79 14.15
C THR A 21 -2.64 -3.26 14.34
N GLY A 22 -1.89 -4.02 15.14
CA GLY A 22 -2.22 -5.40 15.49
C GLY A 22 -3.28 -5.54 16.58
N ILE A 23 -3.43 -4.52 17.45
CA ILE A 23 -4.35 -4.54 18.60
C ILE A 23 -5.60 -3.70 18.33
N LEU A 24 -5.53 -2.65 17.50
CA LEU A 24 -6.72 -1.84 17.21
C LEU A 24 -7.65 -2.51 16.20
N PHE A 25 -8.90 -2.63 16.65
CA PHE A 25 -10.10 -3.03 15.94
C PHE A 25 -10.48 -2.04 14.82
N VAL A 26 -9.53 -1.59 13.99
CA VAL A 26 -9.85 -0.65 12.90
C VAL A 26 -10.57 -1.45 11.81
N PRO A 27 -11.85 -1.14 11.54
CA PRO A 27 -12.61 -1.90 10.55
C PRO A 27 -12.10 -1.68 9.12
N GLN A 28 -11.53 -0.50 8.86
CA GLN A 28 -11.03 -0.09 7.55
C GLN A 28 -9.74 0.72 7.75
N VAL A 29 -8.69 0.40 7.01
CA VAL A 29 -7.41 1.12 7.10
C VAL A 29 -7.27 2.07 5.91
N LEU A 30 -7.01 3.33 6.20
CA LEU A 30 -6.78 4.40 5.25
C LEU A 30 -5.29 4.65 5.09
N TYR A 31 -4.87 4.80 3.84
CA TYR A 31 -3.54 5.27 3.52
C TYR A 31 -3.66 6.47 2.60
N ARG A 32 -2.96 7.56 2.95
CA ARG A 32 -3.00 8.81 2.19
C ARG A 32 -1.64 9.15 1.62
N THR A 33 -1.68 9.77 0.44
CA THR A 33 -0.56 10.45 -0.22
C THR A 33 -1.10 11.72 -0.86
N ASP A 34 -0.20 12.57 -1.35
CA ASP A 34 -0.60 13.78 -2.07
C ASP A 34 -1.35 13.50 -3.39
N PHE A 35 -1.14 12.32 -3.98
CA PHE A 35 -1.76 11.95 -5.25
C PHE A 35 -3.08 11.19 -5.10
N PHE A 36 -3.17 10.29 -4.11
CA PHE A 36 -4.32 9.41 -3.96
C PHE A 36 -4.47 8.88 -2.54
N THR A 37 -5.70 8.48 -2.23
CA THR A 37 -6.07 7.79 -1.00
C THR A 37 -6.46 6.35 -1.33
N THR A 38 -5.89 5.39 -0.60
CA THR A 38 -6.25 3.97 -0.70
C THR A 38 -6.92 3.50 0.58
N VAL A 39 -7.85 2.56 0.42
CA VAL A 39 -8.71 2.08 1.48
C VAL A 39 -8.64 0.56 1.52
N GLN A 40 -8.21 0.00 2.65
CA GLN A 40 -8.20 -1.44 2.91
C GLN A 40 -9.45 -1.83 3.69
N ASP A 41 -10.42 -2.41 2.98
CA ASP A 41 -11.71 -2.87 3.54
C ASP A 41 -11.99 -4.32 3.11
N TYR A 42 -11.25 -5.26 3.71
CA TYR A 42 -11.42 -6.68 3.38
C TYR A 42 -12.69 -7.24 3.99
N MET A 43 -13.56 -7.79 3.14
CA MET A 43 -14.75 -8.55 3.54
C MET A 43 -14.48 -10.05 3.45
N LYS A 44 -15.10 -10.83 4.37
CA LYS A 44 -15.19 -12.28 4.23
C LYS A 44 -15.99 -12.61 2.97
N LYS A 45 -15.67 -13.75 2.35
CA LYS A 45 -16.30 -14.18 1.11
C LYS A 45 -17.17 -15.43 1.31
N ASP A 46 -18.47 -15.27 1.11
CA ASP A 46 -19.43 -16.35 1.22
C ASP A 46 -19.54 -17.12 -0.10
N PRO A 47 -19.60 -18.46 -0.06
CA PRO A 47 -19.78 -19.27 -1.25
C PRO A 47 -21.24 -19.24 -1.71
N ILE A 48 -21.47 -18.97 -2.98
CA ILE A 48 -22.75 -19.18 -3.65
C ILE A 48 -22.56 -20.24 -4.73
N ASN A 49 -23.42 -21.25 -4.72
CA ASN A 49 -23.38 -22.32 -5.71
C ASN A 49 -24.34 -22.00 -6.86
N VAL A 50 -23.79 -21.79 -8.05
CA VAL A 50 -24.55 -21.59 -9.28
C VAL A 50 -24.50 -22.85 -10.10
N TRP A 51 -25.68 -23.30 -10.54
CA TRP A 51 -25.80 -24.42 -11.46
C TRP A 51 -25.78 -23.92 -12.89
N VAL A 52 -24.89 -24.46 -13.70
CA VAL A 52 -24.73 -24.10 -15.12
C VAL A 52 -24.88 -25.37 -15.96
N TYR A 53 -25.58 -25.26 -17.08
CA TYR A 53 -25.65 -26.34 -18.04
C TYR A 53 -24.45 -26.28 -18.99
N ASP A 54 -23.60 -27.30 -18.95
CA ASP A 54 -22.46 -27.47 -19.85
C ASP A 54 -22.98 -28.10 -21.14
N ARG A 55 -23.22 -27.26 -22.16
CA ARG A 55 -23.76 -27.67 -23.45
C ARG A 55 -22.83 -28.64 -24.20
N ILE A 56 -21.52 -28.49 -24.05
CA ILE A 56 -20.51 -29.31 -24.75
C ILE A 56 -20.58 -30.75 -24.24
N HIS A 57 -20.57 -30.92 -22.92
CA HIS A 57 -20.61 -32.24 -22.29
C HIS A 57 -22.04 -32.70 -21.95
N LYS A 58 -23.06 -31.92 -22.36
CA LYS A 58 -24.49 -32.14 -22.13
C LYS A 58 -24.84 -32.48 -20.67
N LYS A 59 -24.19 -31.85 -19.69
CA LYS A 59 -24.38 -32.17 -18.27
C LYS A 59 -24.49 -30.94 -17.39
N ARG A 60 -25.16 -31.09 -16.26
CA ARG A 60 -25.29 -30.03 -15.25
C ARG A 60 -24.00 -29.95 -14.43
N ARG A 61 -23.42 -28.76 -14.32
CA ARG A 61 -22.23 -28.46 -13.50
C ARG A 61 -22.62 -27.53 -12.37
N GLN A 62 -21.95 -27.67 -11.23
CA GLN A 62 -22.03 -26.71 -10.14
C GLN A 62 -20.73 -25.91 -10.11
N VAL A 63 -20.84 -24.59 -9.98
CA VAL A 63 -19.71 -23.69 -9.80
C VAL A 63 -19.92 -22.92 -8.51
N THR A 64 -18.89 -22.85 -7.68
CA THR A 64 -18.89 -22.04 -6.47
C THR A 64 -18.30 -20.66 -6.77
N LEU A 65 -19.11 -19.62 -6.66
CA LEU A 65 -18.70 -18.23 -6.71
C LEU A 65 -18.46 -17.72 -5.28
N ARG A 66 -17.50 -16.82 -5.11
CA ARG A 66 -17.17 -16.20 -3.81
C ARG A 66 -17.59 -14.74 -3.84
N VAL A 67 -18.69 -14.41 -3.17
CA VAL A 67 -19.20 -13.03 -3.10
C VAL A 67 -18.79 -12.37 -1.78
N PRO A 68 -18.53 -11.06 -1.76
CA PRO A 68 -18.30 -10.34 -0.51
C PRO A 68 -19.54 -10.43 0.41
N SER A 69 -19.29 -10.74 1.68
CA SER A 69 -20.29 -10.64 2.75
C SER A 69 -20.27 -9.24 3.37
N GLU A 70 -21.23 -8.95 4.25
CA GLU A 70 -21.22 -7.74 5.08
C GLU A 70 -20.24 -7.84 6.27
N THR A 71 -19.65 -9.02 6.48
CA THR A 71 -18.73 -9.25 7.60
C THR A 71 -17.28 -8.99 7.19
N ARG A 72 -16.60 -8.13 7.94
CA ARG A 72 -15.17 -7.82 7.72
C ARG A 72 -14.23 -8.98 8.07
N ASP A 73 -13.19 -9.14 7.27
CA ASP A 73 -12.08 -10.09 7.49
C ASP A 73 -10.94 -9.40 8.26
N LYS A 74 -11.10 -9.35 9.58
CA LYS A 74 -10.14 -8.73 10.50
C LYS A 74 -8.74 -9.32 10.39
N ARG A 75 -8.64 -10.64 10.20
CA ARG A 75 -7.35 -11.32 10.08
C ARG A 75 -6.64 -10.86 8.83
N LYS A 76 -7.33 -10.83 7.69
CA LYS A 76 -6.74 -10.37 6.43
C LYS A 76 -6.34 -8.90 6.50
N THR A 77 -7.18 -8.05 7.08
CA THR A 77 -6.83 -6.65 7.37
C THR A 77 -5.52 -6.59 8.12
N GLN A 78 -5.42 -7.23 9.29
CA GLN A 78 -4.22 -7.19 10.12
C GLN A 78 -2.94 -7.64 9.40
N VAL A 79 -2.96 -8.80 8.73
CA VAL A 79 -1.75 -9.35 8.11
C VAL A 79 -1.32 -8.61 6.84
N SER A 80 -2.24 -7.92 6.17
CA SER A 80 -1.95 -7.18 4.93
C SER A 80 -1.66 -5.70 5.16
N THR A 81 -1.98 -5.15 6.34
CA THR A 81 -1.85 -3.71 6.61
C THR A 81 -0.48 -3.15 6.28
N PHE A 82 0.59 -3.82 6.74
CA PHE A 82 1.96 -3.33 6.55
C PHE A 82 2.44 -3.47 5.10
N VAL A 83 2.10 -4.59 4.45
CA VAL A 83 2.46 -4.82 3.05
C VAL A 83 1.77 -3.79 2.15
N ASN A 84 0.48 -3.52 2.37
CA ASN A 84 -0.26 -2.52 1.60
C ASN A 84 0.25 -1.10 1.88
N PHE A 85 0.68 -0.80 3.11
CA PHE A 85 1.34 0.46 3.43
C PHE A 85 2.63 0.65 2.60
N ILE A 86 3.53 -0.34 2.60
CA ILE A 86 4.78 -0.27 1.83
C ILE A 86 4.48 -0.12 0.33
N HIS A 87 3.60 -0.97 -0.21
CA HIS A 87 3.25 -0.91 -1.63
C HIS A 87 2.65 0.45 -2.03
N GLN A 88 1.91 1.09 -1.13
CA GLN A 88 1.40 2.44 -1.36
C GLN A 88 2.55 3.47 -1.40
N LYS A 89 3.54 3.35 -0.52
CA LYS A 89 4.71 4.24 -0.51
C LYS A 89 5.63 4.01 -1.71
N ASP A 90 5.81 2.78 -2.16
CA ASP A 90 6.53 2.48 -3.39
C ASP A 90 5.85 3.11 -4.61
N ALA A 91 4.52 3.00 -4.70
CA ALA A 91 3.75 3.67 -5.73
C ALA A 91 3.86 5.21 -5.65
N TYR A 92 3.86 5.77 -4.45
CA TYR A 92 4.06 7.21 -4.22
C TYR A 92 5.43 7.70 -4.70
N ILE A 93 6.50 6.96 -4.39
CA ILE A 93 7.85 7.25 -4.88
C ILE A 93 7.86 7.18 -6.41
N ALA A 94 7.30 6.10 -6.99
CA ALA A 94 7.26 5.94 -8.44
C ALA A 94 6.54 7.08 -9.15
N MET A 95 5.39 7.53 -8.63
CA MET A 95 4.66 8.66 -9.21
C MET A 95 5.48 9.95 -9.15
N ASN A 96 6.15 10.24 -8.03
CA ASN A 96 7.03 11.41 -7.92
C ASN A 96 8.22 11.33 -8.89
N VAL A 97 8.84 10.15 -9.04
CA VAL A 97 9.99 9.98 -9.95
C VAL A 97 9.58 10.23 -11.39
N ILE A 98 8.44 9.69 -11.79
CA ILE A 98 7.87 9.93 -13.12
C ILE A 98 7.57 11.40 -13.32
N LEU A 99 6.90 12.05 -12.36
CA LEU A 99 6.55 13.46 -12.43
C LEU A 99 7.79 14.34 -12.60
N GLU A 100 8.82 14.12 -11.80
CA GLU A 100 10.08 14.88 -11.87
C GLU A 100 10.82 14.65 -13.19
N MET A 101 10.93 13.39 -13.64
CA MET A 101 11.56 13.07 -14.92
C MET A 101 10.83 13.69 -16.12
N LEU A 102 9.48 13.68 -16.10
CA LEU A 102 8.66 14.34 -17.13
C LEU A 102 8.84 15.85 -17.11
N ASN A 103 8.90 16.49 -15.94
CA ASN A 103 9.15 17.93 -15.81
C ASN A 103 10.51 18.34 -16.37
N GLN A 104 11.49 17.44 -16.32
CA GLN A 104 12.82 17.63 -16.92
C GLN A 104 12.87 17.28 -18.42
N GLY A 105 11.74 16.95 -19.05
CA GLY A 105 11.66 16.52 -20.45
C GLY A 105 12.32 15.16 -20.71
N SER A 106 12.47 14.32 -19.70
CA SER A 106 13.14 13.02 -19.80
C SER A 106 12.10 11.91 -20.01
N PRO A 107 12.21 11.09 -21.08
CA PRO A 107 11.29 9.98 -21.30
C PRO A 107 11.46 8.93 -20.21
N ILE A 108 10.36 8.41 -19.67
CA ILE A 108 10.40 7.42 -18.59
C ILE A 108 9.24 6.43 -18.71
N TYR A 109 9.54 5.18 -18.38
CA TYR A 109 8.59 4.09 -18.18
C TYR A 109 8.88 3.43 -16.83
N THR A 110 7.88 2.83 -16.21
CA THR A 110 8.08 2.05 -14.98
C THR A 110 7.29 0.75 -15.01
N VAL A 111 7.85 -0.27 -14.35
CA VAL A 111 7.14 -1.46 -13.90
C VAL A 111 7.34 -1.54 -12.39
N HIS A 112 6.38 -0.99 -11.64
CA HIS A 112 6.47 -0.84 -10.18
C HIS A 112 7.71 -0.04 -9.74
N ASP A 113 8.71 -0.72 -9.20
CA ASP A 113 9.99 -0.20 -8.70
C ASP A 113 11.09 -0.18 -9.77
N ASN A 114 10.84 -0.74 -10.95
CA ASN A 114 11.79 -0.78 -12.06
C ASN A 114 11.55 0.40 -13.01
N PHE A 115 12.44 1.39 -12.98
CA PHE A 115 12.38 2.57 -13.85
C PHE A 115 13.28 2.39 -15.08
N ILE A 116 12.74 2.75 -16.24
CA ILE A 116 13.40 2.60 -17.55
C ILE A 116 13.38 3.95 -18.25
N THR A 117 14.54 4.40 -18.72
CA THR A 117 14.71 5.65 -19.47
C THR A 117 15.70 5.44 -20.62
N THR A 118 15.87 6.44 -21.48
CA THR A 118 16.86 6.39 -22.56
C THR A 118 18.28 6.58 -22.02
N ALA A 119 19.29 6.11 -22.77
CA ALA A 119 20.68 6.15 -22.34
C ALA A 119 21.15 7.57 -21.95
N ASP A 120 20.71 8.59 -22.68
CA ASP A 120 21.08 9.99 -22.45
C ASP A 120 20.59 10.54 -21.10
N HIS A 121 19.52 9.95 -20.56
CA HIS A 121 18.90 10.37 -19.30
C HIS A 121 19.17 9.38 -18.14
N SER A 122 19.86 8.26 -18.41
CA SER A 122 20.14 7.20 -17.44
C SER A 122 20.85 7.67 -16.18
N LYS A 123 21.71 8.70 -16.27
CA LYS A 123 22.42 9.26 -15.12
C LYS A 123 21.52 10.09 -14.20
N LYS A 124 20.47 10.73 -14.74
CA LYS A 124 19.56 11.58 -13.97
C LYS A 124 18.60 10.77 -13.11
N LEU A 125 18.19 9.61 -13.61
CA LEU A 125 17.16 8.78 -12.98
C LEU A 125 17.53 8.33 -11.54
N PRO A 126 18.74 7.80 -11.26
CA PRO A 126 19.15 7.47 -9.90
C PRO A 126 19.15 8.69 -8.96
N ASP A 127 19.66 9.83 -9.42
CA ASP A 127 19.72 11.06 -8.61
C ASP A 127 18.31 11.55 -8.28
N THR A 128 17.40 11.55 -9.26
CA THR A 128 15.99 11.87 -9.07
C THR A 128 15.33 10.94 -8.05
N TYR A 129 15.54 9.62 -8.17
CA TYR A 129 15.01 8.64 -7.23
C TYR A 129 15.49 8.89 -5.80
N VAL A 130 16.81 9.04 -5.61
CA VAL A 130 17.39 9.28 -4.28
C VAL A 130 16.88 10.58 -3.69
N ASN A 131 16.80 11.66 -4.48
CA ASN A 131 16.29 12.94 -4.01
C ASN A 131 14.84 12.85 -3.53
N ILE A 132 13.98 12.11 -4.23
CA ILE A 132 12.59 11.90 -3.83
C ILE A 132 12.52 11.05 -2.57
N PHE A 133 13.28 9.96 -2.52
CA PHE A 133 13.33 9.08 -1.36
C PHE A 133 13.79 9.82 -0.10
N CYS A 134 14.84 10.65 -0.20
CA CYS A 134 15.36 11.44 0.91
C CYS A 134 14.44 12.58 1.36
N LYS A 135 13.51 13.04 0.50
CA LYS A 135 12.48 14.03 0.89
C LYS A 135 11.36 13.43 1.73
N MET A 136 11.23 12.11 1.76
CA MET A 136 10.23 11.46 2.62
C MET A 136 10.70 11.51 4.07
N ASP A 137 9.87 12.07 4.95
CA ASP A 137 10.08 12.00 6.40
C ASP A 137 9.32 10.79 6.98
N PRO A 138 10.03 9.70 7.35
CA PRO A 138 9.38 8.49 7.84
C PRO A 138 8.56 8.73 9.10
N LEU A 139 9.00 9.63 9.98
CA LEU A 139 8.34 9.87 11.25
C LEU A 139 7.00 10.59 11.04
N SER A 140 6.99 11.66 10.22
CA SER A 140 5.75 12.35 9.86
C SER A 140 4.76 11.41 9.17
N ILE A 141 5.24 10.58 8.25
CA ILE A 141 4.40 9.60 7.53
C ILE A 141 3.75 8.60 8.51
N ILE A 142 4.52 8.07 9.47
CA ILE A 142 4.00 7.12 10.47
C ILE A 142 3.01 7.81 11.40
N ASN A 143 3.31 9.03 11.85
CA ASN A 143 2.44 9.79 12.74
C ASN A 143 1.10 10.14 12.08
N GLU A 144 1.12 10.59 10.83
CA GLU A 144 -0.09 10.87 10.03
C GLU A 144 -0.93 9.59 9.87
N TYR A 145 -0.27 8.47 9.57
CA TYR A 145 -0.93 7.18 9.43
C TYR A 145 -1.61 6.74 10.73
N ILE A 146 -0.93 6.86 11.89
CA ILE A 146 -1.52 6.54 13.20
C ILE A 146 -2.68 7.48 13.50
N TYR A 147 -2.51 8.80 13.29
CA TYR A 147 -3.54 9.78 13.57
C TYR A 147 -4.83 9.47 12.83
N HIS A 148 -4.78 9.26 11.52
CA HIS A 148 -5.98 8.99 10.71
C HIS A 148 -6.67 7.65 11.03
N ASN A 149 -5.91 6.63 11.39
CA ASN A 149 -6.46 5.28 11.56
C ASN A 149 -6.80 4.92 13.01
N VAL A 150 -6.22 5.62 13.98
CA VAL A 150 -6.36 5.30 15.40
C VAL A 150 -7.03 6.43 16.17
N ILE A 151 -6.65 7.68 15.92
CA ILE A 151 -7.12 8.83 16.72
C ILE A 151 -8.39 9.41 16.11
N ASP A 152 -8.33 9.92 14.88
CA ASP A 152 -9.48 10.52 14.17
C ASP A 152 -10.62 9.51 13.95
N TYR A 153 -10.28 8.23 13.80
CA TYR A 153 -11.27 7.15 13.68
C TYR A 153 -12.08 6.95 14.97
N GLN A 154 -11.52 7.20 16.15
CA GLN A 154 -12.23 7.02 17.44
C GLN A 154 -13.20 8.16 17.75
N GLU A 155 -13.12 9.29 17.03
CA GLU A 155 -14.02 10.43 17.20
C GLU A 155 -15.31 10.33 16.35
N LYS A 156 -15.46 9.25 15.56
CA LYS A 156 -16.63 8.96 14.71
C LYS A 156 -17.41 7.74 15.21
#